data_AF-A0A3M1PA55-F1
#
_entry.id   AF-A0A3M1PA55-F1
#
_cell.length_a   1.000
_cell.length_b   1.000
_cell.length_c   1.000
_cell.angle_alpha   90.00
_cell.angle_beta   90.00
_cell.angle_gamma   90.00
#
_symmetry.space_group_name_H-M   'P 1'
#
loop_
_entity.id
_entity.type
_entity.pdbx_description
1 polymer ?
#
loop_
_entity_poly.entity_id
_entity_poly.type
_entity_poly.pdbx_seq_one_letter_code
_entity_poly.pdbx_strand_id
1 'polypeptide(L)'
;IKGVASLLKKGATPQGREEIAKNAGVSKEQVLEWVNMADLFRIRGIGTQYSELLEAAGVDTVKELAQRNPENLFKAMQQTNAAKRLVRQTPSLQSVKEWVAQAKSLPRAVSY
;
A
#
# COMPACT_ATOMS: atom_id res chain seq x y z
N ILE A 1 -17.81 -0.85 -8.70
CA ILE A 1 -16.59 -1.65 -8.99
C ILE A 1 -16.62 -2.88 -8.11
N LYS A 2 -16.28 -4.09 -8.60
CA LYS A 2 -16.26 -5.32 -7.78
C LYS A 2 -14.83 -5.86 -7.68
N GLY A 3 -14.27 -5.83 -6.46
CA GLY A 3 -12.97 -6.39 -6.10
C GLY A 3 -11.75 -5.45 -6.26
N VAL A 4 -10.69 -5.76 -5.51
CA VAL A 4 -9.43 -5.00 -5.44
C VAL A 4 -8.74 -4.87 -6.80
N ALA A 5 -8.64 -5.96 -7.55
CA ALA A 5 -8.00 -5.95 -8.87
C ALA A 5 -8.72 -5.03 -9.86
N SER A 6 -10.05 -4.97 -9.80
CA SER A 6 -10.85 -4.08 -10.65
C SER A 6 -10.71 -2.62 -10.24
N LEU A 7 -10.56 -2.35 -8.93
CA LEU A 7 -10.30 -1.00 -8.43
C LEU A 7 -8.93 -0.50 -8.90
N LEU A 8 -7.89 -1.29 -8.69
CA LEU A 8 -6.54 -0.95 -9.14
C LEU A 8 -6.49 -0.69 -10.65
N LYS A 9 -7.09 -1.57 -11.46
CA LYS A 9 -7.10 -1.42 -12.92
C LYS A 9 -7.79 -0.13 -13.37
N LYS A 10 -8.95 0.20 -12.78
CA LYS A 10 -9.73 1.39 -13.17
C LYS A 10 -9.18 2.68 -12.58
N GLY A 11 -8.63 2.64 -11.38
CA GLY A 11 -8.04 3.79 -10.68
C GLY A 11 -6.55 3.99 -10.93
N ALA A 12 -5.94 3.22 -11.83
CA ALA A 12 -4.53 3.31 -12.16
C ALA A 12 -4.10 4.71 -12.63
N THR A 13 -5.00 5.47 -13.28
CA THR A 13 -4.70 6.80 -13.84
C THR A 13 -5.45 7.92 -13.09
N PRO A 14 -4.96 9.18 -13.14
CA PRO A 14 -5.65 10.32 -12.53
C PRO A 14 -7.09 10.47 -13.02
N GLN A 15 -7.31 10.29 -14.33
CA GLN A 15 -8.63 10.33 -14.97
C GLN A 15 -9.55 9.23 -14.42
N GLY A 16 -9.05 8.00 -14.33
CA GLY A 16 -9.83 6.89 -13.78
C GLY A 16 -10.20 7.10 -12.32
N ARG A 17 -9.31 7.69 -11.51
CA ARG A 17 -9.63 8.06 -10.12
C ARG A 17 -10.70 9.13 -10.03
N GLU A 18 -10.67 10.12 -10.92
CA GLU A 18 -11.70 11.15 -11.00
C GLU A 18 -13.09 10.58 -11.34
N GLU A 19 -13.16 9.66 -12.30
CA GLU A 19 -14.41 8.97 -12.62
C GLU A 19 -14.93 8.15 -11.45
N ILE A 20 -14.05 7.45 -10.73
CA ILE A 20 -14.43 6.67 -9.54
C ILE A 20 -14.94 7.60 -8.44
N ALA A 21 -14.21 8.67 -8.14
CA ALA A 21 -14.56 9.65 -7.12
C ALA A 21 -15.96 10.25 -7.38
N LYS A 22 -16.20 10.69 -8.62
CA LYS A 22 -17.50 11.23 -9.05
C LYS A 22 -18.63 10.22 -8.90
N ASN A 23 -18.43 8.98 -9.34
CA ASN A 23 -19.47 7.96 -9.30
C ASN A 23 -19.75 7.43 -7.88
N ALA A 24 -18.75 7.43 -7.01
CA ALA A 24 -18.88 6.95 -5.64
C ALA A 24 -19.23 8.06 -4.63
N GLY A 25 -19.19 9.34 -5.04
CA GLY A 25 -19.45 10.48 -4.15
C GLY A 25 -18.38 10.68 -3.08
N VAL A 26 -17.11 10.41 -3.42
CA VAL A 26 -15.96 10.51 -2.51
C VAL A 26 -14.87 11.40 -3.10
N SER A 27 -13.87 11.76 -2.30
CA SER A 27 -12.73 12.58 -2.76
C SER A 27 -11.77 11.80 -3.67
N LYS A 28 -11.02 12.50 -4.52
CA LYS A 28 -10.01 11.86 -5.40
C LYS A 28 -8.85 11.29 -4.58
N GLU A 29 -8.56 11.92 -3.45
CA GLU A 29 -7.54 11.56 -2.47
C GLU A 29 -7.88 10.20 -1.84
N GLN A 30 -9.13 10.00 -1.39
CA GLN A 30 -9.59 8.71 -0.86
C GLN A 30 -9.50 7.59 -1.91
N VAL A 31 -9.82 7.89 -3.17
CA VAL A 31 -9.68 6.90 -4.25
C VAL A 31 -8.20 6.56 -4.49
N LEU A 32 -7.31 7.55 -4.43
CA LEU A 32 -5.88 7.32 -4.57
C LEU A 32 -5.35 6.42 -3.46
N GLU A 33 -5.72 6.68 -2.21
CA GLU A 33 -5.38 5.86 -1.04
C GLU A 33 -5.82 4.40 -1.25
N TRP A 34 -7.08 4.16 -1.65
CA TRP A 34 -7.56 2.80 -1.91
C TRP A 34 -6.85 2.12 -3.08
N VAL A 35 -6.47 2.88 -4.12
CA VAL A 35 -5.71 2.37 -5.26
C VAL A 35 -4.29 2.01 -4.85
N ASN A 36 -3.64 2.81 -4.00
CA ASN A 36 -2.30 2.56 -3.48
C ASN A 36 -2.29 1.31 -2.59
N MET A 37 -3.26 1.19 -1.68
CA MET A 37 -3.48 -0.01 -0.89
C MET A 37 -3.74 -1.24 -1.79
N ALA A 38 -4.55 -1.10 -2.83
CA ALA A 38 -4.80 -2.17 -3.80
C ALA A 38 -3.53 -2.57 -4.59
N ASP A 39 -2.62 -1.64 -4.86
CA ASP A 39 -1.32 -1.91 -5.47
C ASP A 39 -0.40 -2.67 -4.50
N LEU A 40 -0.36 -2.27 -3.22
CA LEU A 40 0.39 -2.97 -2.18
C LEU A 40 -0.08 -4.43 -1.97
N PHE A 41 -1.38 -4.71 -2.13
CA PHE A 41 -1.93 -6.07 -2.00
C PHE A 41 -1.42 -7.06 -3.06
N ARG A 42 -0.74 -6.58 -4.11
CA ARG A 42 -0.06 -7.45 -5.09
C ARG A 42 1.14 -8.17 -4.49
N ILE A 43 1.69 -7.66 -3.38
CA ILE A 43 2.82 -8.25 -2.67
C ILE A 43 2.30 -9.31 -1.71
N ARG A 44 2.81 -10.54 -1.85
CA ARG A 44 2.40 -11.66 -1.01
C ARG A 44 2.73 -11.37 0.45
N GLY A 45 1.73 -11.57 1.31
CA GLY A 45 1.83 -11.30 2.73
C GLY A 45 1.44 -9.88 3.13
N ILE A 46 1.09 -9.00 2.18
CA ILE A 46 0.49 -7.69 2.49
C ILE A 46 -1.01 -7.75 2.22
N GLY A 47 -1.79 -7.52 3.28
CA GLY A 47 -3.22 -7.23 3.23
C GLY A 47 -3.52 -5.95 4.00
N THR A 48 -4.80 -5.66 4.26
CA THR A 48 -5.26 -4.39 4.83
C THR A 48 -4.48 -3.93 6.06
N GLN A 49 -4.28 -4.84 7.02
CA GLN A 49 -3.59 -4.50 8.27
C GLN A 49 -2.13 -4.08 8.06
N TYR A 50 -1.42 -4.73 7.14
CA TYR A 50 -0.03 -4.39 6.87
C TYR A 50 0.12 -3.24 5.89
N SER A 51 -0.84 -3.01 4.98
CA SER A 51 -0.84 -1.79 4.18
C SER A 51 -1.07 -0.56 5.05
N GLU A 52 -2.04 -0.60 5.98
CA GLU A 52 -2.28 0.50 6.93
C GLU A 52 -1.05 0.76 7.82
N LEU A 53 -0.38 -0.31 8.28
CA LEU A 53 0.86 -0.15 9.05
C LEU A 53 2.01 0.42 8.22
N LEU A 54 2.14 0.02 6.95
CA LEU A 54 3.14 0.57 6.03
C LEU A 54 2.88 2.05 5.77
N GLU A 55 1.63 2.42 5.46
CA GLU A 55 1.21 3.79 5.25
C GLU A 55 1.50 4.64 6.49
N ALA A 56 1.11 4.16 7.67
CA ALA A 56 1.37 4.82 8.94
C ALA A 56 2.87 4.91 9.27
N ALA A 57 3.70 4.03 8.71
CA ALA A 57 5.16 4.06 8.80
C ALA A 57 5.82 4.88 7.66
N GLY A 58 5.03 5.57 6.83
CA GLY A 58 5.48 6.45 5.75
C GLY A 58 5.74 5.75 4.42
N VAL A 59 5.06 4.63 4.14
CA VAL A 59 5.16 3.89 2.88
C VAL A 59 3.76 3.66 2.33
N ASP A 60 3.34 4.50 1.39
CA ASP A 60 2.00 4.43 0.81
C ASP A 60 2.01 3.63 -0.51
N THR A 61 3.15 3.58 -1.20
CA THR A 61 3.22 3.03 -2.57
C THR A 61 4.20 1.87 -2.71
N VAL A 62 3.95 0.99 -3.69
CA VAL A 62 4.89 -0.08 -4.08
C VAL A 62 6.26 0.50 -4.47
N LYS A 63 6.28 1.67 -5.12
CA LYS A 63 7.51 2.36 -5.53
C LYS A 63 8.34 2.79 -4.32
N GLU A 64 7.72 3.38 -3.31
CA GLU A 64 8.40 3.76 -2.08
C GLU A 64 8.91 2.53 -1.34
N LEU A 65 8.08 1.49 -1.21
CA LEU A 65 8.48 0.24 -0.57
C LEU A 65 9.72 -0.37 -1.22
N ALA A 66 9.80 -0.36 -2.56
CA ALA A 66 10.96 -0.84 -3.31
C ALA A 66 12.26 -0.06 -3.01
N GLN A 67 12.16 1.18 -2.54
CA GLN A 67 13.30 2.05 -2.23
C GLN A 67 13.70 2.01 -0.75
N ARG A 68 12.91 1.39 0.12
CA ARG A 68 13.21 1.34 1.56
C ARG A 68 14.36 0.39 1.89
N ASN A 69 15.13 0.77 2.92
CA ASN A 69 16.00 -0.17 3.63
C ASN A 69 15.12 -1.04 4.56
N PRO A 70 15.14 -2.38 4.44
CA PRO A 70 14.27 -3.27 5.21
C PRO A 70 14.44 -3.16 6.74
N GLU A 71 15.66 -2.95 7.23
CA GLU A 71 15.93 -2.88 8.68
C GLU A 71 15.39 -1.59 9.29
N ASN A 72 15.55 -0.48 8.57
CA ASN A 72 14.99 0.81 8.98
C ASN A 72 13.46 0.79 8.91
N LEU A 73 12.89 0.21 7.85
CA LEU A 73 11.43 0.08 7.73
C LEU A 73 10.86 -0.80 8.84
N PHE A 74 11.49 -1.94 9.14
CA PHE A 74 11.07 -2.81 10.24
C PHE A 74 11.03 -2.07 11.58
N LYS A 75 12.08 -1.31 11.91
CA LYS A 75 12.10 -0.48 13.14
C LYS A 75 10.98 0.56 13.14
N ALA A 76 10.77 1.26 12.02
CA ALA A 76 9.71 2.25 11.89
C ALA A 76 8.31 1.63 12.06
N MET A 77 8.07 0.45 11.49
CA MET A 77 6.81 -0.29 11.65
C MET A 77 6.59 -0.73 13.11
N GLN A 78 7.64 -1.17 13.81
CA GLN A 78 7.55 -1.52 15.23
C GLN A 78 7.20 -0.30 16.09
N GLN A 79 7.90 0.82 15.89
CA GLN A 79 7.65 2.08 16.61
C GLN A 79 6.22 2.59 16.34
N THR A 80 5.80 2.58 15.08
CA THR A 80 4.46 2.98 14.66
C THR A 80 3.39 2.09 15.31
N ASN A 81 3.60 0.78 15.32
CA ASN A 81 2.62 -0.14 15.92
C ASN A 81 2.60 -0.06 17.45
N ALA A 82 3.72 0.24 18.10
CA ALA A 82 3.76 0.49 19.54
C ALA A 82 2.91 1.71 19.92
N ALA A 83 2.93 2.76 19.09
CA ALA A 83 2.16 3.98 19.31
C ALA A 83 0.67 3.84 18.92
N LYS A 84 0.39 3.23 17.76
CA LYS A 84 -0.95 3.23 17.15
C LYS A 84 -1.73 1.92 17.28
N ARG A 85 -1.05 0.81 17.62
CA ARG A 85 -1.64 -0.53 17.78
C ARG A 85 -2.50 -0.98 16.59
N LEU A 86 -2.02 -0.75 15.36
CA LEU A 86 -2.72 -1.06 14.11
C LEU A 86 -2.84 -2.56 13.85
N VAL A 87 -1.83 -3.33 14.25
CA VAL A 87 -1.81 -4.78 14.09
C VAL A 87 -1.57 -5.49 15.41
N ARG A 88 -2.20 -6.65 15.56
CA ARG A 88 -1.99 -7.52 16.73
C ARG A 88 -0.58 -8.10 16.78
N GLN A 89 0.00 -8.42 15.63
CA GLN A 89 1.36 -8.94 15.50
C GLN A 89 2.10 -8.18 14.42
N THR A 90 3.27 -7.64 14.75
CA THR A 90 4.14 -6.97 13.78
C THR A 90 4.75 -8.00 12.82
N PRO A 91 5.03 -7.63 11.56
CA PRO A 91 5.72 -8.52 10.64
C PRO A 91 7.11 -8.88 11.16
N SER A 92 7.68 -9.97 10.68
CA SER A 92 9.09 -10.29 10.93
C SER A 92 10.01 -9.45 10.03
N LEU A 93 11.27 -9.27 10.41
CA LEU A 93 12.26 -8.64 9.53
C LEU A 93 12.39 -9.37 8.19
N GLN A 94 12.28 -10.71 8.20
CA GLN A 94 12.33 -11.52 6.98
C GLN A 94 11.16 -11.21 6.04
N SER A 95 9.94 -11.08 6.59
CA SER A 95 8.75 -10.68 5.82
C SER A 95 8.95 -9.30 5.18
N VAL A 96 9.50 -8.33 5.94
CA VAL A 96 9.78 -6.98 5.41
C VAL A 96 10.82 -7.03 4.29
N LYS A 97 11.88 -7.84 4.42
CA LYS A 97 12.88 -8.05 3.36
C LYS A 97 12.24 -8.61 2.09
N GLU A 98 11.36 -9.60 2.23
CA GLU A 98 10.63 -10.21 1.12
C GLU A 98 9.67 -9.24 0.44
N TRP A 99 8.99 -8.38 1.21
CA TRP A 99 8.11 -7.35 0.66
C TRP A 99 8.88 -6.33 -0.17
N VAL A 100 10.01 -5.83 0.33
CA VAL A 100 10.88 -4.90 -0.41
C VAL A 100 11.41 -5.57 -1.68
N ALA A 101 11.81 -6.85 -1.62
CA ALA A 101 12.27 -7.59 -2.79
C ALA A 101 11.17 -7.78 -3.84
N GLN A 102 9.96 -8.15 -3.42
CA GLN A 102 8.80 -8.27 -4.33
C GLN A 102 8.44 -6.92 -4.95
N ALA A 103 8.44 -5.84 -4.16
CA ALA A 103 8.15 -4.49 -4.64
C ALA A 103 9.12 -4.05 -5.75
N LYS A 104 10.42 -4.38 -5.64
CA LYS A 104 11.43 -4.09 -6.68
C LYS A 104 11.17 -4.82 -8.00
N SER A 105 10.55 -5.99 -7.95
CA SER A 105 10.29 -6.84 -9.11
C SER A 105 8.91 -6.60 -9.74
N LEU A 106 8.04 -5.81 -9.10
CA LEU A 106 6.70 -5.56 -9.61
C LEU A 106 6.71 -4.45 -10.68
N PRO A 107 6.03 -4.67 -11.83
CA PRO A 107 5.81 -3.59 -12.77
C PRO A 107 4.89 -2.54 -12.16
N ARG A 108 5.15 -1.28 -12.51
CA ARG A 108 4.36 -0.13 -12.09
C ARG A 108 2.91 -0.30 -12.55
N ALA A 109 1.96 -0.22 -11.60
CA ALA A 109 0.53 -0.28 -11.92
C ALA A 109 -0.16 1.09 -11.86
N VAL A 110 0.33 2.03 -11.02
CA VAL A 110 -0.30 3.33 -10.80
C VAL A 110 0.51 4.46 -11.46
N SER A 111 -0.17 5.31 -12.24
CA SER A 111 0.33 6.60 -12.70
C SER A 111 -0.23 7.73 -11.84
N TYR A 112 0.63 8.71 -11.57
CA TYR A 112 0.37 9.86 -10.72
C TYR A 112 0.29 11.09 -11.59
#